data_AF-A0A411YEE3-F1
#
_entry.id   AF-A0A411YEE3-F1
#
_cell.length_a   1.000
_cell.length_b   1.000
_cell.length_c   1.000
_cell.angle_alpha   90.00
_cell.angle_beta   90.00
_cell.angle_gamma   90.00
#
_symmetry.space_group_name_H-M   'P 1'
#
loop_
_entity.id
_entity.type
_entity.pdbx_description
1 polymer ?
#
loop_
_entity_poly.entity_id
_entity_poly.type
_entity_poly.pdbx_seq_one_letter_code
_entity_poly.pdbx_strand_id
1 'polypeptide(L)' 'MSVDTYLKGKNTSAYAQAAHGDVEVLVAPSMARWSNRITIDIKRGLLGRRFDVAVEHQHGPACQH' A
#
# COMPACT_ATOMS: atom_id res chain seq x y z
N MET A 1 -1.46 9.10 -13.39
CA MET A 1 -1.71 7.67 -13.60
C MET A 1 -3.01 7.32 -12.89
N SER A 2 -4.00 6.82 -13.62
CA SER A 2 -5.27 6.35 -13.03
C SER A 2 -5.03 4.93 -12.50
N VAL A 3 -5.14 4.74 -11.19
CA VAL A 3 -5.08 3.41 -10.57
C VAL A 3 -6.45 2.78 -10.79
N ASP A 4 -6.47 1.67 -11.53
CA ASP A 4 -7.70 0.93 -11.82
C ASP A 4 -8.24 0.30 -10.53
N THR A 5 -9.32 0.88 -10.00
CA THR A 5 -9.98 0.45 -8.75
C THR A 5 -11.01 -0.66 -8.95
N TYR A 6 -11.25 -1.10 -10.19
CA TYR A 6 -12.22 -2.15 -10.48
C TYR A 6 -11.57 -3.52 -10.33
N LEU A 7 -11.89 -4.20 -9.22
CA LEU A 7 -11.34 -5.53 -8.89
C LEU A 7 -12.22 -6.70 -9.35
N LYS A 8 -13.44 -6.44 -9.85
CA LYS A 8 -14.39 -7.50 -10.22
C LYS A 8 -13.84 -8.35 -11.37
N GLY A 9 -13.68 -9.65 -11.13
CA GLY A 9 -13.15 -10.60 -12.12
C GLY A 9 -11.63 -10.62 -12.25
N LYS A 10 -10.90 -9.81 -11.45
CA LYS A 10 -9.43 -9.87 -11.39
C LYS A 10 -9.00 -10.95 -10.41
N ASN A 11 -7.92 -11.66 -10.74
CA ASN A 11 -7.30 -12.60 -9.83
C ASN A 11 -6.54 -11.84 -8.73
N THR A 12 -7.10 -11.76 -7.53
CA THR A 12 -6.51 -11.11 -6.36
C THR A 12 -5.76 -12.08 -5.45
N SER A 13 -5.71 -13.38 -5.76
CA SER A 13 -5.12 -14.42 -4.90
C SER A 13 -3.64 -14.21 -4.57
N ALA A 14 -2.91 -13.51 -5.45
CA ALA A 14 -1.50 -13.21 -5.24
C ALA A 14 -1.27 -12.05 -4.26
N TYR A 15 -2.26 -11.21 -3.99
CA TYR A 15 -2.09 -10.05 -3.13
C TYR A 15 -2.07 -10.48 -1.67
N ALA A 16 -1.15 -9.90 -0.90
CA ALA A 16 -1.20 -10.01 0.54
C ALA A 16 -2.41 -9.20 1.05
N GLN A 17 -3.17 -9.76 1.98
CA GLN A 17 -4.36 -9.13 2.52
C GLN A 17 -4.06 -8.61 3.92
N ALA A 18 -4.46 -7.38 4.20
CA ALA A 18 -4.44 -6.79 5.53
C ALA A 18 -5.81 -6.21 5.83
N ALA A 19 -6.47 -6.69 6.89
CA ALA A 19 -7.76 -6.19 7.32
C ALA A 19 -7.60 -5.22 8.50
N HIS A 20 -8.33 -4.11 8.48
CA HIS A 20 -8.43 -3.18 9.60
C HIS A 20 -9.85 -2.64 9.70
N GLY A 21 -10.59 -3.09 10.73
CA GLY A 21 -12.01 -2.80 10.87
C GLY A 21 -12.80 -3.34 9.68
N ASP A 22 -13.55 -2.46 9.02
CA ASP A 22 -14.41 -2.81 7.87
C ASP A 22 -13.68 -2.67 6.52
N VAL A 23 -12.36 -2.45 6.54
CA VAL A 23 -11.56 -2.20 5.34
C VAL A 23 -10.57 -3.34 5.13
N GLU A 24 -10.60 -3.91 3.92
CA GLU A 24 -9.59 -4.83 3.43
C GLU A 24 -8.62 -4.10 2.49
N VAL A 25 -7.33 -4.25 2.76
CA VAL A 25 -6.25 -3.69 1.96
C VAL A 25 -5.52 -4.82 1.25
N LEU A 26 -5.50 -4.75 -0.09
CA LEU A 26 -4.75 -5.66 -0.93
C LEU A 26 -3.38 -5.06 -1.27
N VAL A 27 -2.32 -5.72 -0.84
CA VAL A 27 -0.92 -5.32 -1.01
C VAL A 27 -0.29 -6.17 -2.10
N ALA A 28 0.21 -5.52 -3.15
CA ALA A 28 0.89 -6.21 -4.24
C ALA A 28 2.17 -6.93 -3.73
N PRO A 29 2.49 -8.14 -4.23
CA PRO A 29 3.67 -8.89 -3.79
C PRO A 29 4.99 -8.13 -3.90
N SER A 30 5.16 -7.32 -4.94
CA SER A 30 6.34 -6.49 -5.14
C SER A 30 6.53 -5.48 -4.02
N MET A 31 5.43 -4.85 -3.56
CA MET A 31 5.43 -3.89 -2.47
C MET A 31 5.65 -4.58 -1.12
N ALA A 32 4.99 -5.72 -0.88
CA ALA A 32 5.17 -6.51 0.33
C ALA A 32 6.61 -7.01 0.51
N ARG A 33 7.31 -7.36 -0.59
CA ARG A 33 8.71 -7.82 -0.55
C ARG A 33 9.71 -6.70 -0.30
N TRP A 34 9.40 -5.49 -0.75
CA TRP A 34 10.32 -4.36 -0.72
C TRP A 34 10.16 -3.49 0.53
N SER A 35 8.96 -3.47 1.11
CA SER A 35 8.64 -2.68 2.29
C SER A 35 8.81 -3.50 3.58
N ASN A 36 9.40 -2.87 4.60
CA ASN A 36 9.38 -3.38 5.97
C ASN A 36 8.09 -2.96 6.69
N ARG A 37 7.60 -1.75 6.39
CA ARG A 37 6.37 -1.20 6.94
C ARG A 37 5.67 -0.34 5.89
N ILE A 38 4.35 -0.48 5.82
CA ILE A 38 3.46 0.38 5.04
C ILE A 38 2.51 1.05 6.02
N THR A 39 2.45 2.37 5.99
CA THR A 39 1.54 3.18 6.81
C THR A 39 0.57 3.89 5.89
N ILE A 40 -0.73 3.70 6.13
CA ILE A 40 -1.81 4.35 5.40
C ILE A 40 -2.52 5.29 6.36
N ASP A 41 -2.58 6.57 6.01
CA ASP A 41 -3.21 7.62 6.81
C ASP A 41 -4.21 8.42 5.97
N ILE A 42 -5.15 9.12 6.60
CA ILE A 42 -6.11 10.00 5.96
C ILE A 42 -5.79 11.44 6.34
N LYS A 43 -5.23 12.18 5.38
CA LYS A 43 -4.93 13.61 5.55
C LYS A 43 -6.08 14.47 5.03
N ARG A 44 -6.46 15.49 5.79
CA ARG A 44 -7.40 16.53 5.37
C ARG A 44 -6.61 17.71 4.79
N GLY A 45 -6.71 17.91 3.48
CA GLY A 45 -6.19 19.09 2.80
C GLY A 45 -7.28 20.12 2.52
N LEU A 46 -6.89 21.26 1.94
CA LEU A 46 -7.81 22.32 1.50
C LEU A 46 -8.88 21.84 0.52
N LEU A 47 -8.57 20.81 -0.29
CA LEU A 47 -9.47 20.25 -1.30
C LEU A 47 -10.22 19.00 -0.82
N GLY A 48 -10.15 18.65 0.47
CA GLY A 48 -10.86 17.50 1.04
C GLY A 48 -9.95 16.46 1.68
N ARG A 49 -10.49 15.24 1.85
CA ARG A 49 -9.77 14.10 2.44
C ARG A 49 -9.03 13.33 1.35
N ARG A 50 -7.77 12.96 1.62
CA ARG A 50 -6.97 12.08 0.76
C ARG A 50 -6.27 11.02 1.58
N PHE A 51 -6.08 9.85 0.98
CA PHE A 51 -5.17 8.85 1.54
C PHE A 51 -3.73 9.31 1.33
N ASP A 52 -2.90 9.07 2.33
CA ASP A 52 -1.46 9.25 2.31
C ASP A 52 -0.83 7.89 2.60
N VAL A 53 0.05 7.42 1.72
CA VAL A 53 0.70 6.12 1.84
C VAL A 53 2.19 6.37 2.01
N ALA A 54 2.71 6.03 3.18
CA ALA A 54 4.13 6.06 3.47
C ALA A 54 4.68 4.63 3.49
N VAL A 55 5.78 4.40 2.79
CA VAL A 55 6.43 3.08 2.70
C VAL A 55 7.84 3.21 3.26
N GLU A 56 8.12 2.47 4.33
CA GLU A 56 9.46 2.32 4.89
C GLU A 56 10.10 1.06 4.27
N HIS A 57 11.19 1.23 3.53
CA HIS A 57 11.92 0.10 2.96
C HIS A 57 12.95 -0.44 3.93
N GLN A 58 13.19 -1.74 3.83
CA GLN A 58 14.35 -2.35 4.44
C GLN A 58 15.56 -2.02 3.57
N HIS A 59 16.37 -1.04 3.99
CA HIS A 59 17.74 -0.97 3.49
C HIS A 59 18.49 -2.16 4.10
N GLY A 60 18.78 -3.18 3.28
CA GLY A 60 19.83 -4.13 3.63
C GLY A 60 21.17 -3.39 3.78
N PRO A 61 22.20 -4.01 4.39
CA PRO A 61 23.50 -3.38 4.65
C PRO A 61 24.27 -2.89 3.41
N ALA A 62 23.72 -3.02 2.21
CA ALA A 62 24.36 -2.64 0.93
C ALA A 62 24.15 -1.18 0.51
N CYS A 63 23.45 -0.35 1.29
CA CYS A 63 23.29 1.08 1.03
C CYS A 63 24.05 1.93 2.05
N GLN A 64 25.37 1.75 2.13
CA GLN A 64 26.29 2.76 2.64
C GLN A 64 27.14 3.23 1.45
N HIS A 65 26.81 4.38 0.88
CA HIS A 65 27.68 5.11 -0.04
C HIS A 65 27.41 6.61 0.11
#